data_AF-A0AAV2PXL2-F1
#
_entry.id   AF-A0AAV2PXL2-F1
#
_cell.length_a   1.000
_cell.length_b   1.000
_cell.length_c   1.000
_cell.angle_alpha   90.00
_cell.angle_beta   90.00
_cell.angle_gamma   90.00
#
_symmetry.space_group_name_H-M   'P 1'
#
loop_
_entity.id
_entity.type
_entity.pdbx_description
1 polymer ?
#
loop_
_entity_poly.entity_id
_entity_poly.type
_entity_poly.pdbx_seq_one_letter_code
_entity_poly.pdbx_strand_id
1 'polypeptide(L)'
;MDLKGAQEAFLAVLQQIPQPETRKAFLAWVDETWIRGVPPTLMVCPPPCAPPPPIPVGINTDYSNSDSKLRKIADDLREIMPLNAILPTEQINFPAVGENADCDPSHTLHVDAYLYDEDMVDELCDTGELARNYCVDCNSHNTQPITYISHSASRERLAYIFRALLPPIPEETLLLDIGSRLGAVLYG
;
A
#
# COMPACT_ATOMS: atom_id res chain seq x y z
N MET A 1 -2.97 -26.01 -2.07
CA MET A 1 -3.01 -26.22 -0.62
C MET A 1 -4.01 -25.21 -0.07
N ASP A 2 -4.94 -25.62 0.78
CA ASP A 2 -5.89 -24.70 1.42
C ASP A 2 -5.21 -23.97 2.59
N LEU A 3 -5.81 -22.87 3.05
CA LEU A 3 -5.21 -22.03 4.11
C LEU A 3 -4.93 -22.85 5.38
N LYS A 4 -5.82 -23.77 5.72
CA LYS A 4 -5.68 -24.63 6.90
C LYS A 4 -4.50 -25.58 6.76
N GLY A 5 -4.35 -26.27 5.62
CA GLY A 5 -3.20 -27.13 5.37
C GLY A 5 -1.87 -26.36 5.36
N ALA A 6 -1.87 -25.12 4.86
CA ALA A 6 -0.68 -24.27 4.89
C ALA A 6 -0.29 -23.84 6.32
N GLN A 7 -1.27 -23.50 7.16
CA GLN A 7 -1.03 -23.18 8.57
C GLN A 7 -0.48 -24.38 9.35
N GLU A 8 -1.04 -25.57 9.15
CA GLU A 8 -0.57 -26.81 9.79
C GLU A 8 0.88 -27.14 9.38
N ALA A 9 1.20 -27.01 8.09
CA ALA A 9 2.56 -27.21 7.59
C ALA A 9 3.55 -26.19 8.17
N PHE A 10 3.17 -24.91 8.25
CA PHE A 10 4.01 -23.87 8.84
C PHE A 10 4.26 -24.11 10.34
N LEU A 11 3.22 -24.50 11.09
CA LEU A 11 3.37 -24.84 12.50
C LEU A 11 4.29 -26.06 12.70
N ALA A 12 4.23 -27.05 11.82
CA ALA A 12 5.13 -28.20 11.85
C ALA A 12 6.60 -27.78 11.63
N VAL A 13 6.87 -26.79 10.78
CA VAL A 13 8.22 -26.22 10.61
C VAL A 13 8.67 -25.50 11.89
N LEU A 14 7.81 -24.70 12.53
CA LEU A 14 8.15 -24.00 13.77
C LEU A 14 8.40 -24.96 14.94
N GLN A 15 7.73 -26.11 14.98
CA GLN A 15 7.94 -27.16 15.97
C GLN A 15 9.31 -27.83 15.85
N GLN A 16 9.91 -27.84 14.65
CA GLN A 16 11.26 -28.34 14.42
C GLN A 16 12.36 -27.37 14.92
N ILE A 17 11.97 -26.15 15.33
CA ILE A 17 12.87 -25.14 15.91
C ILE A 17 12.51 -25.00 17.41
N PRO A 18 13.13 -25.82 18.30
CA PRO A 18 12.72 -25.93 19.69
C PRO A 18 13.14 -24.72 20.54
N GLN A 19 14.20 -24.01 20.13
CA GLN A 19 14.73 -22.85 20.85
C GLN A 19 13.92 -21.58 20.54
N PRO A 20 13.37 -20.89 21.56
CA PRO A 20 12.54 -19.70 21.36
C PRO A 20 13.25 -18.56 20.62
N GLU A 21 14.51 -18.27 20.97
CA GLU A 21 15.29 -17.20 20.32
C GLU A 21 15.57 -17.52 18.86
N THR A 22 15.91 -18.76 18.55
CA THR A 22 16.12 -19.23 17.17
C THR A 22 14.83 -19.18 16.35
N ARG A 23 13.68 -19.48 16.98
CA ARG A 23 12.36 -19.33 16.34
C ARG A 23 12.05 -17.86 16.05
N LYS A 24 12.35 -16.95 16.98
CA LYS A 24 12.18 -15.51 16.79
C LYS A 24 13.07 -14.98 15.66
N ALA A 25 14.34 -15.38 15.65
CA ALA A 25 15.27 -15.04 14.58
C ALA A 25 14.83 -15.59 13.21
N PHE A 26 14.30 -16.82 13.18
CA PHE A 26 13.74 -17.41 11.98
C PHE A 26 12.53 -16.62 11.46
N LEU A 27 11.59 -16.24 12.34
CA LEU A 27 10.42 -15.45 11.95
C LEU A 27 10.81 -14.04 11.47
N ALA A 28 11.79 -13.41 12.12
CA ALA A 28 12.35 -12.14 11.66
C ALA A 28 12.98 -12.29 10.28
N TRP A 29 13.74 -13.36 10.04
CA TRP A 29 14.30 -13.66 8.72
C TRP A 29 13.20 -13.91 7.66
N VAL A 30 12.12 -14.61 8.02
CA VAL A 30 10.98 -14.81 7.11
C VAL A 30 10.33 -13.48 6.74
N ASP A 31 10.08 -12.63 7.73
CA ASP A 31 9.53 -11.29 7.52
C ASP A 31 10.46 -10.45 6.63
N GLU A 32 11.75 -10.39 6.95
CA GLU A 32 12.75 -9.63 6.20
C GLU A 32 13.02 -10.16 4.79
N THR A 33 12.87 -11.48 4.55
CA THR A 33 13.25 -12.10 3.27
C THR A 33 12.07 -12.32 2.33
N TRP A 34 10.90 -12.69 2.87
CA TRP A 34 9.75 -13.13 2.08
C TRP A 34 8.54 -12.20 2.17
N ILE A 35 8.40 -11.42 3.25
CA ILE A 35 7.28 -10.48 3.43
C ILE A 35 7.70 -9.07 3.01
N ARG A 36 8.78 -8.55 3.58
CA ARG A 36 9.31 -7.20 3.34
C ARG A 36 10.47 -7.16 2.35
N GLY A 37 11.18 -8.28 2.16
CA GLY A 37 12.32 -8.40 1.24
C GLY A 37 12.00 -9.07 -0.09
N VAL A 38 13.05 -9.34 -0.87
CA VAL A 38 12.96 -10.04 -2.17
C VAL A 38 13.12 -11.54 -1.94
N PRO A 39 12.10 -12.37 -2.25
CA PRO A 39 12.20 -13.81 -2.16
C PRO A 39 13.35 -14.36 -3.01
N PRO A 40 14.18 -15.29 -2.49
CA PRO A 40 15.15 -16.01 -3.30
C PRO A 40 14.46 -16.66 -4.51
N THR A 41 15.08 -16.56 -5.69
CA THR A 41 14.56 -16.96 -7.02
C THR A 41 14.22 -18.46 -7.18
N LEU A 42 14.22 -19.25 -6.10
CA LEU A 42 14.06 -20.71 -6.09
C LEU A 42 12.62 -21.19 -6.33
N MET A 43 11.65 -20.29 -6.51
CA MET A 43 10.24 -20.62 -6.75
C MET A 43 9.78 -20.30 -8.18
N VAL A 44 10.69 -20.23 -9.16
CA VAL A 44 10.30 -20.11 -10.58
C VAL A 44 9.88 -21.49 -11.11
N CYS A 45 8.64 -21.54 -11.60
CA CYS A 45 7.92 -22.59 -12.35
C CYS A 45 8.68 -23.87 -12.76
N PRO A 46 8.08 -25.07 -12.60
CA PRO A 46 8.55 -26.24 -13.33
C PRO A 46 8.44 -26.01 -14.85
N PRO A 47 9.34 -26.58 -15.68
CA PRO A 47 9.41 -26.33 -17.14
C PRO A 47 8.06 -26.57 -17.84
N PRO A 48 7.70 -25.77 -18.87
CA PRO A 48 8.59 -25.37 -19.96
C PRO A 48 8.73 -23.84 -20.14
N CYS A 49 8.90 -23.07 -19.07
CA CYS A 49 9.27 -21.65 -19.22
C CYS A 49 10.79 -21.52 -19.40
N ALA A 50 11.21 -20.82 -20.46
CA ALA A 50 12.61 -20.48 -20.67
C ALA A 50 13.15 -19.72 -19.43
N PRO A 51 14.39 -19.99 -18.99
CA PRO A 51 14.94 -19.34 -17.81
C PRO A 51 14.97 -17.82 -18.03
N PRO A 52 14.49 -17.01 -17.06
CA PRO A 52 14.64 -15.58 -17.14
C PRO A 52 16.13 -15.22 -17.21
N PRO A 53 16.49 -14.13 -17.91
CA PRO A 53 17.87 -13.68 -17.98
C PRO A 53 18.42 -13.49 -16.55
N PRO A 54 19.71 -13.80 -16.32
CA PRO A 54 20.31 -13.63 -15.00
C PRO A 54 20.14 -12.17 -14.55
N ILE A 55 19.51 -11.99 -13.40
CA ILE A 55 19.36 -10.69 -12.75
C ILE A 55 20.79 -10.17 -12.46
N PRO A 56 21.11 -8.89 -12.76
CA PRO A 56 22.42 -8.34 -12.43
C PRO A 56 22.70 -8.48 -10.94
N VAL A 57 23.86 -9.04 -10.60
CA VAL A 57 24.34 -9.16 -9.22
C VAL A 57 24.61 -7.74 -8.70
N GLY A 58 23.64 -7.19 -7.96
CA GLY A 58 23.74 -5.83 -7.41
C GLY A 58 22.44 -5.29 -6.79
N ILE A 59 21.58 -6.13 -6.21
CA ILE A 59 20.40 -5.65 -5.49
C ILE A 59 20.87 -5.10 -4.13
N ASN A 60 21.11 -3.80 -4.06
CA ASN A 60 21.35 -3.09 -2.81
C ASN A 60 20.16 -3.28 -1.87
N THR A 61 20.44 -3.45 -0.58
CA THR A 61 19.47 -3.46 0.54
C THR A 61 18.86 -2.08 0.82
N ASP A 62 18.67 -1.25 -0.20
CA ASP A 62 18.26 0.16 -0.13
C ASP A 62 16.74 0.36 0.06
N TYR A 63 15.96 -0.69 0.31
CA TYR A 63 14.50 -0.59 0.41
C TYR A 63 14.03 0.36 1.52
N SER A 64 14.71 0.36 2.67
CA SER A 64 14.49 1.34 3.75
C SER A 64 14.74 2.79 3.29
N ASN A 65 15.70 2.98 2.38
CA ASN A 65 15.99 4.29 1.78
C ASN A 65 14.91 4.69 0.78
N SER A 66 14.35 3.76 -0.01
CA SER A 66 13.21 4.07 -0.90
C SER A 66 11.93 4.39 -0.12
N ASP A 67 11.60 3.63 0.92
CA ASP A 67 10.39 3.88 1.72
C ASP A 67 10.48 5.20 2.49
N SER A 68 11.66 5.53 3.03
CA SER A 68 11.88 6.82 3.68
C SER A 68 11.83 7.99 2.69
N LYS A 69 12.28 7.82 1.44
CA LYS A 69 12.08 8.83 0.38
C LYS A 69 10.62 9.06 0.07
N LEU A 70 9.83 8.00 -0.13
CA LEU A 70 8.38 8.12 -0.41
C LEU A 70 7.65 8.79 0.76
N ARG A 71 7.99 8.43 2.01
CA ARG A 71 7.46 9.08 3.22
C ARG A 71 7.80 10.57 3.25
N LYS A 72 9.06 10.92 2.97
CA LYS A 72 9.49 12.32 2.94
C LYS A 72 8.74 13.13 1.88
N ILE A 73 8.55 12.57 0.68
CA ILE A 73 7.75 13.25 -0.36
C ILE A 73 6.31 13.45 0.11
N ALA A 74 5.70 12.45 0.76
CA ALA A 74 4.37 12.60 1.34
C ALA A 74 4.32 13.69 2.42
N ASP A 75 5.34 13.77 3.29
CA ASP A 75 5.45 14.81 4.31
C ASP A 75 5.54 16.20 3.66
N ASP A 76 6.44 16.39 2.69
CA ASP A 76 6.62 17.65 1.96
C ASP A 76 5.32 18.06 1.23
N LEU A 77 4.58 17.10 0.65
CA LEU A 77 3.30 17.37 -0.01
C LEU A 77 2.20 17.75 0.99
N ARG A 78 2.16 17.16 2.18
CA ARG A 78 1.17 17.52 3.22
C ARG A 78 1.32 18.96 3.70
N GLU A 79 2.51 19.56 3.60
CA GLU A 79 2.71 20.97 3.95
C GLU A 79 2.03 21.95 2.98
N ILE A 80 1.82 21.52 1.72
CA ILE A 80 1.27 22.37 0.66
C ILE A 80 -0.15 21.97 0.24
N MET A 81 -0.58 20.75 0.56
CA MET A 81 -1.89 20.23 0.19
C MET A 81 -2.92 20.50 1.30
N PRO A 82 -4.18 20.80 0.95
CA PRO A 82 -5.27 20.77 1.93
C PRO A 82 -5.47 19.35 2.47
N LEU A 83 -6.09 19.22 3.65
CA LEU A 83 -6.33 17.91 4.31
C LEU A 83 -7.08 16.93 3.40
N ASN A 84 -8.06 17.42 2.64
CA ASN A 84 -8.80 16.60 1.68
C ASN A 84 -8.01 16.26 0.40
N ALA A 85 -6.78 16.76 0.32
CA ALA A 85 -5.83 16.63 -0.78
C ALA A 85 -6.36 17.08 -2.15
N ILE A 86 -7.39 17.93 -2.23
CA ILE A 86 -7.97 18.42 -3.48
C ILE A 86 -7.60 19.88 -3.69
N LEU A 87 -6.87 20.18 -4.76
CA LEU A 87 -6.55 21.56 -5.12
C LEU A 87 -7.80 22.33 -5.60
N PRO A 88 -7.88 23.66 -5.39
CA PRO A 88 -9.01 24.47 -5.84
C PRO A 88 -9.26 24.43 -7.37
N THR A 89 -8.25 24.04 -8.14
CA THR A 89 -8.33 23.93 -9.61
C THR A 89 -8.80 22.55 -10.08
N GLU A 90 -8.93 21.56 -9.19
CA GLU A 90 -9.41 20.22 -9.54
C GLU A 90 -10.94 20.20 -9.68
N GLN A 91 -11.44 19.47 -10.67
CA GLN A 91 -12.86 19.20 -10.85
C GLN A 91 -13.14 17.72 -10.54
N ILE A 92 -13.71 17.47 -9.37
CA ILE A 92 -14.11 16.12 -8.95
C ILE A 92 -15.45 15.77 -9.59
N ASN A 93 -15.49 14.66 -10.33
CA ASN A 93 -16.69 14.14 -10.97
C ASN A 93 -16.96 12.75 -10.39
N PHE A 94 -18.12 12.59 -9.75
CA PHE A 94 -18.55 11.30 -9.22
C PHE A 94 -19.14 10.45 -10.35
N PRO A 95 -18.74 9.17 -10.45
CA PRO A 95 -19.30 8.28 -11.47
C PRO A 95 -20.79 8.06 -11.21
N ALA A 96 -21.61 8.04 -12.26
CA ALA A 96 -23.05 7.76 -12.13
C ALA A 96 -23.35 6.24 -12.08
N VAL A 97 -22.39 5.41 -12.48
CA VAL A 97 -22.54 3.95 -12.59
C VAL A 97 -21.21 3.29 -12.27
N GLY A 98 -21.25 2.17 -11.55
CA GLY A 98 -20.08 1.35 -11.25
C GLY A 98 -19.49 1.61 -9.87
N GLU A 99 -18.18 1.40 -9.75
CA GLU A 99 -17.43 1.63 -8.52
C GLU A 99 -17.51 3.11 -8.12
N ASN A 100 -17.72 3.38 -6.82
CA ASN A 100 -17.88 4.72 -6.25
C ASN A 100 -19.12 5.51 -6.72
N ALA A 101 -20.09 4.87 -7.39
CA ALA A 101 -21.33 5.53 -7.80
C ALA A 101 -22.30 5.83 -6.65
N ASP A 102 -22.05 5.21 -5.49
CA ASP A 102 -22.73 5.42 -4.22
C ASP A 102 -22.08 6.51 -3.34
N CYS A 103 -20.98 7.11 -3.79
CA CYS A 103 -20.34 8.22 -3.09
C CYS A 103 -21.21 9.49 -3.16
N ASP A 104 -21.82 9.86 -2.04
CA ASP A 104 -22.52 11.13 -1.87
C ASP A 104 -21.61 12.15 -1.15
N PRO A 105 -21.47 13.39 -1.66
CA PRO A 105 -20.66 14.43 -1.02
C PRO A 105 -21.04 14.77 0.43
N SER A 106 -22.27 14.47 0.87
CA SER A 106 -22.73 14.72 2.23
C SER A 106 -22.16 13.76 3.27
N HIS A 107 -21.69 12.57 2.85
CA HIS A 107 -21.13 11.55 3.73
C HIS A 107 -19.89 10.85 3.15
N THR A 108 -19.25 11.49 2.17
CA THR A 108 -17.98 11.06 1.58
C THR A 108 -16.91 12.09 1.87
N LEU A 109 -15.81 11.65 2.46
CA LEU A 109 -14.63 12.47 2.72
C LEU A 109 -13.46 12.01 1.85
N HIS A 110 -12.74 12.97 1.28
CA HIS A 110 -11.56 12.68 0.48
C HIS A 110 -10.33 12.64 1.38
N VAL A 111 -9.60 11.53 1.33
CA VAL A 111 -8.36 11.33 2.07
C VAL A 111 -7.38 10.59 1.16
N ASP A 112 -6.28 11.23 0.81
CA ASP A 112 -5.34 10.69 -0.16
C ASP A 112 -4.41 9.66 0.48
N ALA A 113 -4.50 8.41 0.01
CA ALA A 113 -3.79 7.27 0.58
C ALA A 113 -2.27 7.29 0.34
N TYR A 114 -1.78 8.13 -0.57
CA TYR A 114 -0.34 8.36 -0.69
C TYR A 114 0.16 9.25 0.46
N LEU A 115 -0.63 10.26 0.83
CA LEU A 115 -0.30 11.23 1.87
C LEU A 115 -0.51 10.70 3.29
N TYR A 116 -1.59 9.95 3.50
CA TYR A 116 -2.00 9.44 4.81
C TYR A 116 -2.13 7.92 4.76
N ASP A 117 -1.36 7.20 5.60
CA ASP A 117 -1.61 5.78 5.86
C ASP A 117 -2.79 5.61 6.84
N GLU A 118 -3.22 4.35 7.01
CA GLU A 118 -4.35 4.00 7.88
C GLU A 118 -4.14 4.49 9.33
N ASP A 119 -2.91 4.37 9.85
CA ASP A 119 -2.57 4.83 11.20
C ASP A 119 -2.74 6.35 11.33
N MET A 120 -2.26 7.13 10.35
CA MET A 120 -2.46 8.59 10.32
C MET A 120 -3.94 8.97 10.20
N VAL A 121 -4.74 8.23 9.43
CA VAL A 121 -6.19 8.47 9.32
C VAL A 121 -6.87 8.21 10.67
N ASP A 122 -6.45 7.17 11.39
CA ASP A 122 -6.94 6.89 12.73
C ASP A 122 -6.57 8.01 13.72
N GLU A 123 -5.34 8.51 13.69
CA GLU A 123 -4.92 9.67 14.51
C GLU A 123 -5.73 10.93 14.19
N LEU A 124 -6.00 11.21 12.92
CA LEU A 124 -6.82 12.34 12.48
C LEU A 124 -8.28 12.19 12.95
N CYS A 125 -8.80 10.96 12.99
CA CYS A 125 -10.11 10.69 13.55
C CYS A 125 -10.14 10.91 15.06
N ASP A 126 -9.10 10.45 15.78
CA ASP A 126 -9.04 10.52 17.23
C ASP A 126 -8.83 11.96 17.73
N THR A 127 -8.16 12.80 16.93
CA THR A 127 -7.99 14.24 17.18
C THR A 127 -9.20 15.08 16.75
N GLY A 128 -10.15 14.49 16.03
CA GLY A 128 -11.39 15.13 15.58
C GLY A 128 -11.24 15.96 14.31
N GLU A 129 -10.09 15.89 13.62
CA GLU A 129 -9.86 16.51 12.31
C GLU A 129 -10.64 15.78 11.19
N LEU A 130 -10.84 14.47 11.35
CA LEU A 130 -11.69 13.63 10.50
C LEU A 130 -12.80 12.96 11.30
N ALA A 131 -13.95 12.72 10.66
CA ALA A 131 -15.08 12.07 11.30
C ALA A 131 -15.19 10.60 10.87
N ARG A 132 -15.26 9.67 11.83
CA ARG A 132 -15.48 8.24 11.55
C ARG A 132 -16.90 7.93 11.09
N ASN A 133 -17.86 8.70 11.58
CA ASN A 133 -19.28 8.47 11.35
C ASN A 133 -20.01 9.80 11.13
N TYR A 134 -21.11 9.75 10.39
CA TYR A 134 -22.07 10.84 10.25
C TYR A 134 -23.40 10.46 10.91
N CYS A 135 -24.15 11.48 11.31
CA CYS A 135 -25.46 11.32 11.95
C CYS A 135 -26.54 11.23 10.88
N VAL A 136 -27.43 10.24 10.97
CA VAL A 136 -28.54 10.07 10.02
C VAL A 136 -29.73 10.97 10.38
N ASP A 137 -29.98 11.14 11.69
CA ASP A 137 -31.04 11.99 12.23
C ASP A 137 -30.41 12.93 13.28
N CYS A 138 -30.25 14.23 12.99
CA CYS A 138 -29.43 15.15 13.80
C CYS A 138 -29.66 15.04 15.32
N ASN A 139 -28.57 15.11 16.10
CA ASN A 139 -28.53 14.88 17.57
C ASN A 139 -28.96 13.48 18.04
N SER A 140 -29.06 12.50 17.15
CA SER A 140 -29.30 11.11 17.52
C SER A 140 -28.00 10.31 17.65
N HIS A 141 -28.11 9.17 18.34
CA HIS A 141 -27.09 8.12 18.33
C HIS A 141 -27.20 7.21 17.10
N ASN A 142 -28.10 7.53 16.15
CA ASN A 142 -28.23 6.81 14.89
C ASN A 142 -27.18 7.33 13.91
N THR A 143 -26.00 6.68 13.91
CA THR A 143 -24.87 7.06 13.06
C THR A 143 -24.52 5.97 12.06
N GLN A 144 -23.98 6.39 10.91
CA GLN A 144 -23.42 5.50 9.89
C GLN A 144 -21.97 5.86 9.60
N PRO A 145 -21.15 4.90 9.14
CA PRO A 145 -19.75 5.17 8.78
C PRO A 145 -19.65 6.18 7.64
N ILE A 146 -18.65 7.07 7.71
CA ILE A 146 -18.29 7.92 6.58
C ILE A 146 -17.53 7.10 5.54
N THR A 147 -17.80 7.36 4.26
CA THR A 147 -17.02 6.80 3.16
C THR A 147 -15.76 7.62 2.94
N TYR A 148 -14.59 7.01 3.10
CA TYR A 148 -13.33 7.63 2.69
C TYR A 148 -12.95 7.21 1.27
N ILE A 149 -12.58 8.18 0.45
CA ILE A 149 -12.12 7.98 -0.93
C ILE A 149 -10.74 8.59 -1.14
N SER A 150 -9.85 7.81 -1.74
CA SER A 150 -8.53 8.26 -2.20
C SER A 150 -8.50 8.43 -3.71
N HIS A 151 -7.74 9.42 -4.18
CA HIS A 151 -7.46 9.62 -5.61
C HIS A 151 -6.05 9.19 -6.01
N SER A 152 -5.27 8.64 -5.07
CA SER A 152 -3.91 8.14 -5.31
C SER A 152 -3.74 6.72 -4.78
N ALA A 153 -2.78 5.98 -5.33
CA ALA A 153 -2.34 4.71 -4.79
C ALA A 153 -1.60 4.92 -3.46
N SER A 154 -1.83 4.03 -2.48
CA SER A 154 -1.09 4.07 -1.22
C SER A 154 0.39 3.74 -1.43
N ARG A 155 1.24 4.15 -0.49
CA ARG A 155 2.68 3.83 -0.52
C ARG A 155 2.93 2.33 -0.52
N GLU A 156 2.13 1.55 0.21
CA GLU A 156 2.19 0.08 0.25
C GLU A 156 1.79 -0.51 -1.11
N ARG A 157 0.74 0.04 -1.73
CA ARG A 157 0.30 -0.40 -3.07
C ARG A 157 1.35 -0.09 -4.13
N LEU A 158 1.99 1.08 -4.06
CA LEU A 158 3.11 1.45 -4.93
C LEU A 158 4.29 0.51 -4.72
N ALA A 159 4.70 0.28 -3.47
CA ALA A 159 5.77 -0.66 -3.15
C ALA A 159 5.49 -2.05 -3.72
N TYR A 160 4.24 -2.53 -3.62
CA TYR A 160 3.84 -3.80 -4.21
C TYR A 160 3.94 -3.80 -5.74
N ILE A 161 3.47 -2.75 -6.41
CA ILE A 161 3.56 -2.63 -7.88
C ILE A 161 5.03 -2.70 -8.33
N PHE A 162 5.90 -1.87 -7.77
CA PHE A 162 7.29 -1.76 -8.22
C PHE A 162 8.19 -2.93 -7.79
N ARG A 163 7.90 -3.56 -6.65
CA ARG A 163 8.73 -4.67 -6.14
C ARG A 163 8.27 -6.05 -6.61
N ALA A 164 6.96 -6.23 -6.83
CA ALA A 164 6.38 -7.55 -7.04
C ALA A 164 5.67 -7.73 -8.39
N LEU A 165 5.13 -6.65 -8.98
CA LEU A 165 4.32 -6.77 -10.21
C LEU A 165 5.07 -6.35 -11.46
N LEU A 166 5.86 -5.28 -11.40
CA LEU A 166 6.57 -4.77 -12.56
C LEU A 166 7.79 -5.66 -12.88
N PRO A 167 7.96 -6.07 -14.15
CA PRO A 167 9.21 -6.68 -14.58
C PRO A 167 10.34 -5.64 -14.52
N PRO A 168 11.62 -6.06 -14.54
CA PRO A 168 12.74 -5.12 -14.67
C PRO A 168 12.53 -4.16 -15.83
N ILE A 169 12.61 -2.86 -15.54
CA ILE A 169 12.40 -1.78 -16.52
C ILE A 169 13.80 -1.31 -16.98
N PRO A 170 14.15 -1.45 -18.27
CA PRO A 170 15.41 -0.93 -18.80
C PRO A 170 15.54 0.59 -18.59
N GLU A 171 16.75 1.08 -18.34
CA GLU A 171 16.99 2.50 -18.04
C GLU A 171 16.56 3.44 -19.17
N GLU A 172 16.62 2.99 -20.42
CA GLU A 172 16.17 3.72 -21.60
C GLU A 172 14.65 3.74 -21.82
N THR A 173 13.88 3.08 -20.95
CA THR A 173 12.43 2.97 -21.09
C THR A 173 11.74 4.27 -20.71
N LEU A 174 10.91 4.78 -21.61
CA LEU A 174 10.01 5.89 -21.31
C LEU A 174 8.76 5.36 -20.60
N LEU A 175 8.57 5.78 -19.34
CA LEU A 175 7.34 5.53 -18.59
C LEU A 175 6.40 6.73 -18.70
N LEU A 176 5.12 6.45 -18.95
CA LEU A 176 4.05 7.45 -18.99
C LEU A 176 2.99 7.10 -17.95
N ASP A 177 2.81 7.99 -16.98
CA ASP A 177 1.73 7.93 -15.99
C ASP A 177 0.58 8.85 -16.42
N ILE A 178 -0.56 8.26 -16.76
CA ILE A 178 -1.76 8.99 -17.21
C ILE A 178 -2.69 9.20 -16.03
N GLY A 179 -3.00 10.45 -15.72
CA GLY A 179 -3.82 10.79 -14.55
C GLY A 179 -3.00 10.74 -13.25
N SER A 180 -1.72 11.07 -13.33
CA SER A 180 -0.75 10.96 -12.23
C SER A 180 -1.12 11.73 -10.97
N ARG A 181 -1.95 12.78 -11.09
CA ARG A 181 -2.33 13.71 -10.01
C ARG A 181 -1.10 14.22 -9.25
N LEU A 182 -0.86 13.70 -8.04
CA LEU A 182 0.30 14.04 -7.22
C LEU A 182 1.61 13.38 -7.70
N GLY A 183 1.59 12.59 -8.78
CA GLY A 183 2.77 11.92 -9.32
C GLY A 183 3.21 10.70 -8.50
N ALA A 184 2.34 10.17 -7.63
CA ALA A 184 2.68 9.13 -6.66
C ALA A 184 3.35 7.90 -7.32
N VAL A 185 2.88 7.49 -8.50
CA VAL A 185 3.46 6.38 -9.26
C VAL A 185 4.86 6.69 -9.79
N LEU A 186 5.14 7.94 -10.16
CA LEU A 186 6.45 8.36 -10.68
C LEU A 186 7.54 8.45 -9.61
N TYR A 187 7.17 8.41 -8.33
CA TYR A 187 8.11 8.40 -7.21
C TYR A 187 8.58 6.99 -6.81
N GLY A 188 7.83 5.95 -7.24
CA GLY A 188 8.02 4.54 -6.85
C GLY A 188 9.19 3.82 -7.50
#